data_AF-A0AAJ8MF14-F1
#
_entry.id   AF-A0AAJ8MF14-F1
#
_cell.length_a   1.000
_cell.length_b   1.000
_cell.length_c   1.000
_cell.angle_alpha   90.00
_cell.angle_beta   90.00
_cell.angle_gamma   90.00
#
_symmetry.space_group_name_H-M   'P 1'
#
loop_
_entity.id
_entity.type
_entity.pdbx_description
1 polymer ?
#
loop_
_entity_poly.entity_id
_entity_poly.type
_entity_poly.pdbx_seq_one_letter_code
_entity_poly.pdbx_strand_id
1 'polypeptide(L)' 'MSSTWREFMSWNKYTQVASRALRQALTETDRVAAEKRAAIGVRYQLWENGQGGEQKYVVPQAEPKSAGTPPV' A
#
# COMPACT_ATOMS: atom_id res chain seq x y z
N MET A 1 -8.29 29.09 -4.86
CA MET A 1 -8.15 28.25 -3.65
C MET A 1 -7.58 26.90 -4.07
N SER A 2 -6.40 26.55 -3.57
CA SER A 2 -5.85 25.20 -3.72
C SER A 2 -6.45 24.29 -2.64
N SER A 3 -6.71 23.03 -2.95
CA SER A 3 -7.18 22.04 -1.97
C SER A 3 -6.07 21.63 -1.01
N THR A 4 -6.35 21.58 0.30
CA THR A 4 -5.37 21.38 1.39
C THR A 4 -4.45 20.16 1.22
N TRP A 5 -4.91 19.07 0.62
CA TRP A 5 -4.11 17.85 0.44
C TRP A 5 -2.96 18.00 -0.58
N ARG A 6 -3.02 18.99 -1.48
CA ARG A 6 -2.06 19.14 -2.58
C ARG A 6 -0.64 19.45 -2.12
N GLU A 7 -0.50 20.01 -0.92
CA GLU A 7 0.81 20.35 -0.35
C GLU A 7 1.56 19.11 0.18
N PHE A 8 0.83 18.05 0.52
CA PHE A 8 1.40 16.88 1.20
C PHE A 8 1.56 15.67 0.28
N MET A 9 0.77 15.60 -0.80
CA MET A 9 0.74 14.41 -1.63
C MET A 9 0.33 14.70 -3.07
N SER A 10 0.80 13.84 -3.98
CA SER A 10 0.35 13.85 -5.36
C SER A 10 -1.10 13.40 -5.49
N TRP A 11 -1.74 13.77 -6.60
CA TRP A 11 -3.10 13.36 -6.92
C TRP A 11 -3.31 11.85 -6.85
N ASN A 12 -2.35 11.07 -7.38
CA ASN A 12 -2.43 9.61 -7.37
C ASN A 12 -2.40 9.04 -5.95
N LYS A 13 -1.62 9.64 -5.05
CA LYS A 13 -1.60 9.21 -3.64
C LYS A 13 -2.91 9.56 -2.95
N TYR A 14 -3.46 10.75 -3.21
CA TYR A 14 -4.75 11.17 -2.66
C TYR A 14 -5.89 10.22 -3.08
N THR A 15 -6.01 9.90 -4.36
CA THR A 15 -7.06 9.00 -4.87
C THR A 15 -6.90 7.57 -4.35
N GLN A 16 -5.66 7.09 -4.14
CA GLN A 16 -5.42 5.80 -3.47
C GLN A 16 -5.93 5.80 -2.03
N VAL A 17 -5.72 6.88 -1.27
CA VAL A 17 -6.21 6.99 0.11
C VAL A 17 -7.75 7.08 0.14
N ALA A 18 -8.34 7.92 -0.71
CA ALA A 18 -9.79 8.06 -0.80
C ALA A 18 -10.48 6.74 -1.22
N SER A 19 -9.92 6.02 -2.20
CA SER A 19 -10.46 4.73 -2.63
C SER A 19 -10.35 3.64 -1.56
N ARG A 20 -9.34 3.69 -0.68
CA ARG A 20 -9.28 2.81 0.50
C ARG A 20 -10.44 3.08 1.45
N ALA A 21 -10.70 4.35 1.78
CA ALA A 21 -11.83 4.71 2.64
C ALA A 21 -13.17 4.24 2.04
N LEU A 22 -13.35 4.41 0.73
CA LEU A 22 -14.54 3.97 0.02
C LEU A 22 -14.74 2.45 0.09
N ARG A 23 -13.67 1.66 -0.08
CA ARG A 23 -13.75 0.19 0.03
C ARG A 23 -14.18 -0.27 1.41
N GLN A 24 -13.73 0.40 2.46
CA GLN A 24 -14.11 0.09 3.84
C GLN A 24 -15.57 0.43 4.16
N ALA A 25 -16.21 1.27 3.35
CA ALA A 25 -17.63 1.61 3.47
C ALA A 25 -18.57 0.67 2.70
N LEU A 26 -18.05 -0.29 1.94
CA LEU A 26 -18.86 -1.27 1.19
C LEU A 26 -19.37 -2.41 2.08
N THR A 27 -20.44 -3.06 1.63
CA THR A 27 -20.94 -4.32 2.18
C THR A 27 -19.90 -5.42 2.06
N GLU A 28 -19.95 -6.43 2.93
CA GLU A 28 -18.87 -7.43 3.05
C GLU A 28 -18.58 -8.17 1.73
N THR A 29 -19.62 -8.53 0.97
CA THR A 29 -19.48 -9.23 -0.31
C THR A 29 -18.70 -8.41 -1.33
N ASP A 30 -19.02 -7.12 -1.45
CA ASP A 30 -18.43 -6.22 -2.44
C ASP A 30 -17.06 -5.73 -1.97
N ARG A 31 -16.89 -5.56 -0.65
CA ARG A 31 -15.63 -5.21 0.00
C ARG A 31 -14.55 -6.24 -0.32
N VAL A 32 -14.84 -7.54 -0.20
CA VAL A 32 -13.85 -8.61 -0.47
C VAL A 32 -13.37 -8.56 -1.93
N ALA A 33 -14.29 -8.40 -2.89
CA ALA A 33 -13.94 -8.28 -4.29
C ALA A 33 -13.13 -7.01 -4.57
N ALA A 34 -13.47 -5.89 -3.93
CA ALA A 34 -12.77 -4.61 -4.08
C ALA A 34 -11.37 -4.62 -3.44
N GLU A 35 -11.21 -5.24 -2.26
CA GLU A 35 -9.91 -5.39 -1.59
C GLU A 35 -8.94 -6.27 -2.39
N LYS A 36 -9.43 -7.35 -3.01
CA LYS A 36 -8.60 -8.20 -3.90
C LYS A 36 -7.97 -7.40 -5.05
N ARG A 37 -8.71 -6.45 -5.64
CA ARG A 37 -8.19 -5.58 -6.70
C ARG A 37 -7.17 -4.56 -6.22
N ALA A 38 -7.20 -4.22 -4.94
CA ALA A 38 -6.31 -3.22 -4.34
C ALA A 38 -4.95 -3.81 -3.89
N ALA A 39 -4.76 -5.12 -3.97
CA ALA A 39 -3.51 -5.76 -3.57
C ALA A 39 -2.37 -5.42 -4.56
N ILE A 40 -1.30 -4.79 -4.05
CA ILE A 40 -0.12 -4.43 -4.83
C ILE A 40 1.09 -5.19 -4.27
N GLY A 41 1.57 -6.18 -5.04
CA GLY A 41 2.75 -7.00 -4.69
C GLY A 41 4.03 -6.62 -5.46
N VAL A 42 4.08 -5.42 -6.04
CA VAL A 42 5.18 -5.01 -6.92
C VAL A 42 6.41 -4.64 -6.10
N ARG A 43 7.58 -5.06 -6.61
CA ARG A 43 8.90 -4.64 -6.14
C ARG A 43 9.57 -3.77 -7.19
N TYR A 44 10.35 -2.80 -6.75
CA TYR A 44 11.19 -1.98 -7.59
C TYR A 44 12.64 -2.05 -7.11
N GLN A 45 13.57 -1.86 -8.02
CA GLN A 45 15.00 -1.79 -7.74
C GLN A 45 15.52 -0.51 -8.38
N LEU A 46 16.21 0.31 -7.60
CA LEU A 46 16.88 1.49 -8.13
C LEU A 46 18.23 1.05 -8.71
N TRP A 47 18.49 1.43 -9.96
CA TRP A 47 19.75 1.15 -10.64
C TRP A 47 20.53 2.45 -10.77
N GLU A 48 21.76 2.46 -10.27
CA GLU A 48 22.66 3.61 -10.37
C GLU A 48 23.99 3.13 -10.96
N ASN A 49 24.52 3.85 -11.96
CA ASN A 49 25.77 3.52 -12.64
C ASN A 49 25.86 2.06 -13.17
N GLY A 50 24.72 1.48 -13.56
CA GLY A 50 24.65 0.09 -14.06
C GLY A 50 24.69 -0.99 -12.98
N GLN A 51 24.73 -0.62 -11.70
CA GLN A 51 24.61 -1.55 -10.59
C GLN A 51 23.19 -1.50 -10.00
N GLY A 52 22.56 -2.65 -9.86
CA GLY A 52 21.24 -2.76 -9.24
C GLY A 52 21.35 -2.68 -7.72
N GLY A 53 20.62 -1.75 -7.11
CA GLY A 53 20.53 -1.58 -5.66
C GLY A 53 19.59 -2.58 -4.98
N GLU A 54 19.11 -2.25 -3.79
CA GLU A 54 18.18 -3.10 -3.02
C GLU A 54 16.78 -3.16 -3.69
N GLN A 55 16.16 -4.34 -3.70
CA GLN A 55 14.76 -4.49 -4.11
C GLN A 55 13.82 -4.07 -2.98
N LYS A 56 13.00 -3.06 -3.22
CA LYS A 56 12.02 -2.54 -2.26
C LYS A 56 10.61 -2.80 -2.76
N TYR A 57 9.70 -3.15 -1.86
CA TYR A 57 8.29 -3.24 -2.20
C TYR A 57 7.70 -1.83 -2.40
N VAL A 58 6.84 -1.67 -3.40
CA VAL A 58 6.12 -0.41 -3.66
C VAL A 58 5.16 -0.08 -2.52
N VAL A 59 4.53 -1.11 -1.95
CA VAL A 59 3.74 -1.01 -0.72
C VAL A 59 4.44 -1.83 0.35
N PRO A 60 4.77 -1.26 1.52
CA PRO A 60 5.35 -2.02 2.61
C PRO A 60 4.44 -3.19 2.99
N GLN A 61 4.97 -4.40 2.98
CA GLN A 61 4.24 -5.55 3.49
C GLN A 61 4.19 -5.45 5.02
N ALA A 62 3.03 -5.75 5.61
CA ALA A 62 2.95 -5.86 7.06
C ALA A 62 3.95 -6.92 7.52
N GLU A 63 4.86 -6.55 8.43
CA GLU A 63 5.78 -7.50 9.03
C GLU A 63 4.98 -8.64 9.66
N PRO A 64 5.39 -9.91 9.47
CA PRO A 64 4.77 -11.00 10.20
C PRO A 64 4.95 -10.71 11.69
N LYS A 65 3.85 -10.49 12.42
CA LYS A 65 3.86 -10.42 13.88
C LYS A 65 4.67 -11.63 14.36
N SER A 66 5.77 -11.38 15.05
CA SER A 66 6.59 -12.42 15.65
C SER A 66 5.65 -13.34 16.44
N ALA A 67 5.58 -14.61 16.00
CA ALA A 67 4.85 -15.62 16.71
C ALA A 67 5.53 -15.73 18.08
N GLY A 68 4.87 -15.22 19.13
CA GLY A 68 5.32 -15.45 20.49
C GLY A 68 5.37 -16.95 20.70
N THR A 69 6.58 -17.50 20.80
CA THR A 69 6.80 -18.90 21.18
C THR A 69 6.09 -19.13 22.51
N PRO A 70 5.11 -20.05 22.60
CA PRO A 70 4.52 -20.41 23.88
C PRO A 70 5.59 -21.06 24.77
N PRO A 71 5.71 -20.68 26.06
CA PRO A 71 6.61 -21.36 26.97
C PRO A 71 6.13 -22.81 27.18
N VAL A 72 7.09 -23.73 27.13
CA VAL A 72 6.94 -25.18 27.37
C VAL A 72 6.55 -25.46 28.80
#